data_AF-A0A7W0EPM1-F1
#
_entry.id   AF-A0A7W0EPM1-F1
#
_cell.length_a   1.000
_cell.length_b   1.000
_cell.length_c   1.000
_cell.angle_alpha   90.00
_cell.angle_beta   90.00
_cell.angle_gamma   90.00
#
_symmetry.space_group_name_H-M   'P 1'
#
loop_
_entity.id
_entity.type
_entity.pdbx_description
1 polymer ?
#
loop_
_entity_poly.entity_id
_entity_poly.type
_entity_poly.pdbx_seq_one_letter_code
_entity_poly.pdbx_strand_id
1 'polypeptide(L)'
;MNGRVEILRSRNRLEATFKRISEIESPELQADFAKYLCILVSGYLEKSISQCTLIYANRSGTPQLERFIEKSTRRFTNANSEKILSLLGSFDPQWRSQLEVFLVDEKKDAVDSVVDLRNNIAHGKSPGITFHRIQNYFEDVIKVVDRIGEICGIV
;
A
#
# COMPACT_ATOMS: atom_id res chain seq x y z
N MET A 1 11.46 14.03 8.66
CA MET A 1 11.76 12.57 8.69
C MET A 1 11.98 12.12 7.26
N ASN A 2 12.93 11.24 6.99
CA ASN A 2 13.20 10.76 5.64
C ASN A 2 12.12 9.75 5.22
N GLY A 3 11.15 10.16 4.38
CA GLY A 3 10.00 9.32 4.01
C GLY A 3 10.38 7.97 3.40
N ARG A 4 11.50 7.89 2.66
CA ARG A 4 12.04 6.62 2.13
C ARG A 4 12.36 5.62 3.24
N VAL A 5 12.95 6.11 4.34
CA VAL A 5 13.30 5.28 5.50
C VAL A 5 12.04 4.78 6.19
N GLU A 6 10.97 5.57 6.26
CA GLU A 6 9.70 5.13 6.84
C GLU A 6 9.01 4.04 6.01
N ILE A 7 9.04 4.15 4.67
CA ILE A 7 8.52 3.11 3.76
C ILE A 7 9.28 1.79 3.98
N LEU A 8 10.62 1.83 3.95
CA LEU A 8 11.46 0.65 4.16
C LEU A 8 11.28 0.05 5.57
N ARG A 9 11.22 0.89 6.60
CA ARG A 9 10.97 0.43 7.97
C ARG A 9 9.62 -0.28 8.08
N SER A 10 8.58 0.26 7.45
CA SER A 10 7.23 -0.30 7.48
C SER A 10 7.18 -1.65 6.74
N ARG A 11 7.84 -1.74 5.58
CA ARG A 11 8.03 -2.99 4.82
C ARG A 11 8.76 -4.05 5.66
N ASN A 12 9.92 -3.74 6.23
CA ASN A 12 10.70 -4.68 7.03
C ASN A 12 9.94 -5.18 8.26
N ARG A 13 9.16 -4.29 8.91
CA ARG A 13 8.30 -4.68 10.04
C ARG A 13 7.19 -5.64 9.61
N LEU A 14 6.60 -5.43 8.43
CA LEU A 14 5.62 -6.34 7.85
C LEU A 14 6.24 -7.70 7.53
N GLU A 15 7.37 -7.72 6.81
CA GLU A 15 8.11 -8.95 6.49
C GLU A 15 8.45 -9.76 7.76
N ALA A 16 8.96 -9.10 8.80
CA ALA A 16 9.23 -9.73 10.09
C ALA A 16 7.95 -10.27 10.78
N THR A 17 6.80 -9.63 10.55
CA THR A 17 5.51 -10.09 11.08
C THR A 17 4.98 -11.30 10.32
N PHE A 18 5.08 -11.29 8.98
CA PHE A 18 4.80 -12.47 8.16
C PHE A 18 5.65 -13.67 8.59
N LYS A 19 6.96 -13.48 8.78
CA LYS A 19 7.87 -14.54 9.24
C LYS A 19 7.42 -15.14 10.57
N ARG A 20 7.15 -14.30 11.58
CA ARG A 20 6.69 -14.78 12.91
C ARG A 20 5.38 -15.57 12.82
N ILE A 21 4.46 -15.16 11.94
CA ILE A 21 3.17 -15.86 11.78
C ILE A 21 3.34 -17.18 11.00
N SER A 22 4.25 -17.24 10.04
CA SER A 22 4.55 -18.50 9.31
C SER A 22 5.11 -19.60 10.21
N GLU A 23 5.74 -19.23 11.33
CA GLU A 23 6.30 -20.17 12.31
C GLU A 23 5.24 -20.73 13.28
N ILE A 24 3.99 -20.24 13.22
CA ILE A 24 2.88 -20.76 14.03
C ILE A 24 2.38 -22.09 13.45
N GLU A 25 2.38 -23.14 14.26
CA GLU A 25 1.96 -24.49 13.83
C GLU A 25 0.46 -24.60 13.56
N SER A 26 -0.38 -23.79 14.23
CA SER A 26 -1.84 -23.84 14.10
C SER A 26 -2.32 -23.11 12.83
N PRO A 27 -2.92 -23.81 11.86
CA PRO A 27 -3.46 -23.18 10.66
C PRO A 27 -4.64 -22.23 10.96
N GLU A 28 -5.40 -22.53 12.02
CA GLU A 28 -6.49 -21.68 12.48
C GLU A 28 -5.97 -20.33 12.98
N LEU A 29 -4.92 -20.34 13.80
CA LEU A 29 -4.26 -19.10 14.25
C LEU A 29 -3.63 -18.34 13.08
N GLN A 30 -3.02 -19.03 12.11
CA GLN A 30 -2.50 -18.38 10.90
C GLN A 30 -3.62 -17.71 10.10
N ALA A 31 -4.80 -18.32 9.98
CA ALA A 31 -5.95 -17.73 9.29
C ALA A 31 -6.50 -16.50 10.04
N ASP A 32 -6.53 -16.53 11.37
CA ASP A 32 -6.91 -15.35 12.16
C ASP A 32 -5.89 -14.22 12.02
N PHE A 33 -4.60 -14.53 12.08
CA PHE A 33 -3.55 -13.55 11.85
C PHE A 33 -3.49 -13.05 10.40
N ALA A 34 -4.00 -13.80 9.42
CA ALA A 34 -4.12 -13.32 8.04
C ALA A 34 -5.04 -12.09 7.94
N LYS A 35 -6.08 -12.01 8.78
CA LYS A 35 -6.95 -10.82 8.89
C LYS A 35 -6.17 -9.63 9.44
N TYR A 36 -5.35 -9.85 10.46
CA TYR A 36 -4.47 -8.81 11.01
C TYR A 36 -3.44 -8.33 9.98
N LEU A 37 -2.79 -9.25 9.28
CA LEU A 37 -1.87 -8.94 8.19
C LEU A 37 -2.56 -8.13 7.08
N CYS A 38 -3.80 -8.46 6.72
CA CYS A 38 -4.57 -7.71 5.73
C CYS A 38 -4.73 -6.23 6.12
N ILE A 39 -5.03 -5.96 7.39
CA ILE A 39 -5.15 -4.59 7.90
C ILE A 39 -3.79 -3.87 7.79
N LEU A 40 -2.70 -4.54 8.16
CA LEU A 40 -1.36 -3.94 8.09
C LEU A 40 -0.90 -3.67 6.66
N VAL A 41 -1.14 -4.60 5.73
CA VAL A 41 -0.79 -4.47 4.30
C VAL A 41 -1.56 -3.31 3.67
N SER A 42 -2.87 -3.20 3.96
CA SER A 42 -3.70 -2.06 3.51
C SER A 42 -3.15 -0.73 4.05
N GLY A 43 -2.80 -0.67 5.34
CA GLY A 43 -2.20 0.53 5.93
C GLY A 43 -0.83 0.88 5.34
N TYR A 44 0.00 -0.13 5.05
CA TYR A 44 1.30 0.06 4.40
C TYR A 44 1.15 0.66 3.00
N LEU A 45 0.22 0.14 2.19
CA LEU A 45 -0.07 0.65 0.85
C LEU A 45 -0.45 2.14 0.91
N GLU A 46 -1.45 2.48 1.73
CA GLU A 46 -1.94 3.86 1.90
C GLU A 46 -0.82 4.82 2.32
N LYS A 47 -0.07 4.44 3.36
CA LYS A 47 1.00 5.29 3.90
C LYS A 47 2.15 5.44 2.92
N SER A 48 2.53 4.38 2.22
CA SER A 48 3.63 4.43 1.27
C SER A 48 3.32 5.38 0.11
N ILE A 49 2.11 5.31 -0.45
CA ILE A 49 1.68 6.21 -1.53
C ILE A 49 1.69 7.67 -1.08
N SER A 50 1.13 7.97 0.11
CA SER A 50 1.19 9.34 0.66
C SER A 50 2.64 9.80 0.85
N GLN A 51 3.53 8.95 1.35
CA GLN A 51 4.94 9.29 1.50
C GLN A 51 5.63 9.52 0.15
N CYS A 52 5.34 8.72 -0.89
CA CYS A 52 5.91 8.91 -2.22
C CYS A 52 5.59 10.30 -2.78
N THR A 53 4.32 10.69 -2.74
CA THR A 53 3.87 12.01 -3.21
C THR A 53 4.47 13.16 -2.39
N LEU A 54 4.65 12.97 -1.07
CA LEU A 54 5.25 13.98 -0.20
C LEU A 54 6.75 14.17 -0.45
N ILE A 55 7.49 13.08 -0.70
CA ILE A 55 8.91 13.15 -1.05
C ILE A 55 9.10 13.89 -2.38
N TYR A 56 8.24 13.62 -3.37
CA TYR A 56 8.25 14.39 -4.63
C TYR A 56 7.98 15.88 -4.38
N ALA A 57 6.94 16.20 -3.61
CA ALA A 57 6.59 17.58 -3.25
C ALA A 57 7.74 18.34 -2.61
N ASN A 58 8.44 17.70 -1.66
CA ASN A 58 9.54 18.29 -0.93
C ASN A 58 10.77 18.57 -1.82
N ARG A 59 10.98 17.76 -2.88
CA ARG A 59 12.10 17.93 -3.82
C ARG A 59 11.84 18.95 -4.92
N SER A 60 10.62 18.94 -5.45
CA SER A 60 10.26 19.67 -6.67
C SER A 60 9.50 20.97 -6.37
N GLY A 61 9.09 21.18 -5.12
CA GLY A 61 8.11 22.19 -4.75
C GLY A 61 8.60 23.20 -3.71
N THR A 62 7.71 24.15 -3.41
CA THR A 62 7.88 25.10 -2.31
C THR A 62 7.34 24.50 -1.00
N PRO A 63 7.73 25.02 0.17
CA PRO A 63 7.17 24.59 1.45
C PRO A 63 5.63 24.70 1.53
N GLN A 64 5.02 25.61 0.79
CA GLN A 64 3.57 25.76 0.70
C GLN A 64 2.93 24.60 -0.07
N LEU A 65 3.54 24.18 -1.17
CA LEU A 65 3.09 23.04 -1.97
C LEU A 65 3.25 21.73 -1.18
N GLU A 66 4.37 21.57 -0.47
CA GLU A 66 4.58 20.43 0.45
C GLU A 66 3.45 20.33 1.48
N ARG A 67 3.13 21.43 2.18
CA ARG A 67 2.04 21.46 3.18
C ARG A 67 0.67 21.15 2.58
N PHE A 68 0.42 21.65 1.37
CA PHE A 68 -0.82 21.36 0.65
C PHE A 68 -0.94 19.87 0.35
N ILE A 69 0.12 19.27 -0.21
CA ILE A 69 0.17 17.85 -0.54
C ILE A 69 0.04 17.01 0.73
N GLU A 70 0.81 17.29 1.78
CA GLU A 70 0.70 16.62 3.08
C GLU A 70 -0.74 16.63 3.59
N LYS A 71 -1.39 17.80 3.59
CA LYS A 71 -2.79 17.93 4.05
C LYS A 71 -3.76 17.13 3.18
N SER A 72 -3.56 17.16 1.86
CA SER A 72 -4.42 16.47 0.89
C SER A 72 -4.29 14.94 0.97
N THR A 73 -3.09 14.42 1.22
CA THR A 73 -2.82 12.97 1.26
C THR A 73 -2.84 12.38 2.67
N ARG A 74 -2.94 13.21 3.73
CA ARG A 74 -3.04 12.75 5.13
C ARG A 74 -4.22 11.80 5.38
N ARG A 75 -5.34 11.99 4.67
CA ARG A 75 -6.55 11.17 4.76
C ARG A 75 -6.75 10.26 3.55
N PHE A 76 -5.68 9.96 2.82
CA PHE A 76 -5.73 8.98 1.75
C PHE A 76 -5.92 7.58 2.33
N THR A 77 -7.15 7.07 2.24
CA THR A 77 -7.57 5.75 2.72
C THR A 77 -8.32 4.99 1.64
N ASN A 78 -8.53 3.69 1.80
CA ASN A 78 -9.19 2.83 0.81
C ASN A 78 -8.51 2.95 -0.56
N ALA A 79 -7.19 2.80 -0.57
CA ALA A 79 -6.33 2.96 -1.75
C ALA A 79 -6.51 1.80 -2.75
N ASN A 80 -7.70 1.65 -3.32
CA ASN A 80 -7.95 0.72 -4.42
C ASN A 80 -7.31 1.25 -5.72
N SER A 81 -7.25 0.42 -6.76
CA SER A 81 -6.51 0.73 -7.98
C SER A 81 -6.92 2.08 -8.59
N GLU A 82 -8.23 2.33 -8.72
CA GLU A 82 -8.73 3.56 -9.32
C GLU A 82 -8.41 4.79 -8.46
N LYS A 83 -8.49 4.68 -7.14
CA LYS A 83 -8.15 5.79 -6.25
C LYS A 83 -6.67 6.13 -6.30
N ILE A 84 -5.81 5.12 -6.46
CA ILE A 84 -4.36 5.32 -6.67
C ILE A 84 -4.11 6.00 -8.02
N LEU A 85 -4.71 5.50 -9.09
CA LEU A 85 -4.58 6.07 -10.44
C LEU A 85 -5.09 7.52 -10.50
N SER A 86 -6.22 7.80 -9.85
CA SER A 86 -6.77 9.15 -9.73
C SER A 86 -5.84 10.08 -8.95
N LEU A 87 -5.26 9.62 -7.83
CA LEU A 87 -4.30 10.42 -7.06
C LEU A 87 -3.10 10.77 -7.93
N LEU A 88 -2.42 9.79 -8.54
CA LEU A 88 -1.25 10.07 -9.37
C LEU A 88 -1.58 10.93 -10.60
N GLY A 89 -2.73 10.69 -11.23
CA GLY A 89 -3.21 11.50 -12.35
C GLY A 89 -3.46 12.96 -11.99
N SER A 90 -3.79 13.26 -10.72
CA SER A 90 -3.93 14.63 -10.24
C SER A 90 -2.60 15.39 -10.11
N PHE A 91 -1.47 14.66 -10.03
CA PHE A 91 -0.13 15.24 -10.12
C PHE A 91 0.31 15.38 -11.57
N ASP A 92 0.18 14.30 -12.33
CA ASP A 92 0.59 14.23 -13.73
C ASP A 92 -0.21 13.13 -14.46
N PRO A 93 -0.96 13.44 -15.54
CA PRO A 93 -1.65 12.44 -16.36
C PRO A 93 -0.74 11.33 -16.90
N GLN A 94 0.54 11.61 -17.12
CA GLN A 94 1.51 10.62 -17.56
C GLN A 94 1.81 9.59 -16.46
N TRP A 95 1.83 10.00 -15.19
CA TRP A 95 2.03 9.08 -14.06
C TRP A 95 0.87 8.09 -13.92
N ARG A 96 -0.37 8.57 -14.11
CA ARG A 96 -1.53 7.68 -14.21
C ARG A 96 -1.33 6.66 -15.31
N SER A 97 -1.00 7.12 -16.52
CA SER A 97 -0.83 6.24 -17.68
C SER A 97 0.27 5.19 -17.47
N GLN A 98 1.40 5.57 -16.87
CA GLN A 98 2.49 4.66 -16.56
C GLN A 98 2.13 3.62 -15.51
N LEU A 99 1.35 3.99 -14.48
CA LEU A 99 0.90 3.05 -13.47
C LEU A 99 -0.21 2.15 -14.01
N GLU A 100 -1.14 2.67 -14.83
CA GLU A 100 -2.27 1.92 -15.39
C GLU A 100 -1.80 0.73 -16.23
N VAL A 101 -0.73 0.91 -17.02
CA VAL A 101 -0.10 -0.18 -17.79
C VAL A 101 0.53 -1.25 -16.89
N PHE A 102 1.03 -0.86 -15.71
CA PHE A 102 1.69 -1.77 -14.78
C PHE A 102 0.70 -2.48 -13.85
N LEU A 103 -0.34 -1.76 -13.40
CA LEU A 103 -1.32 -2.19 -12.41
C LEU A 103 -2.44 -3.00 -13.09
N VAL A 104 -2.05 -4.15 -13.61
CA VAL A 104 -2.92 -5.12 -14.29
C VAL A 104 -2.87 -6.48 -13.59
N ASP A 105 -3.84 -7.34 -13.92
CA ASP A 105 -3.94 -8.73 -13.48
C ASP A 105 -3.75 -8.87 -11.95
N GLU A 106 -2.84 -9.76 -11.53
CA GLU A 106 -2.55 -10.11 -10.14
C GLU A 106 -2.27 -8.88 -9.25
N LYS A 107 -1.63 -7.83 -9.79
CA LYS A 107 -1.28 -6.63 -9.02
C LYS A 107 -2.52 -5.79 -8.72
N LYS A 108 -3.39 -5.65 -9.72
CA LYS A 108 -4.66 -4.97 -9.56
C LYS A 108 -5.54 -5.74 -8.59
N ASP A 109 -5.65 -7.05 -8.79
CA ASP A 109 -6.42 -7.93 -7.94
C ASP A 109 -5.92 -7.92 -6.49
N ALA A 110 -4.61 -7.91 -6.26
CA ALA A 110 -4.02 -7.82 -4.93
C ALA A 110 -4.39 -6.51 -4.22
N VAL A 111 -4.22 -5.37 -4.90
CA VAL A 111 -4.54 -4.04 -4.36
C VAL A 111 -6.02 -3.94 -3.98
N ASP A 112 -6.91 -4.29 -4.92
CA ASP A 112 -8.35 -4.16 -4.69
C ASP A 112 -8.81 -5.16 -3.62
N SER A 113 -8.31 -6.40 -3.66
CA SER A 113 -8.64 -7.42 -2.67
C SER A 113 -8.22 -7.00 -1.26
N VAL A 114 -7.01 -6.47 -1.07
CA VAL A 114 -6.54 -6.02 0.25
C VAL A 114 -7.44 -4.93 0.83
N VAL A 115 -7.87 -3.98 0.01
CA VAL A 115 -8.77 -2.90 0.43
C VAL A 115 -10.15 -3.43 0.79
N ASP A 116 -10.72 -4.29 -0.06
CA ASP A 116 -12.04 -4.87 0.16
C ASP A 116 -12.07 -5.79 1.38
N LEU A 117 -11.05 -6.64 1.54
CA LEU A 117 -10.88 -7.52 2.69
C LEU A 117 -10.75 -6.71 3.98
N ARG A 118 -9.90 -5.67 4.00
CA ARG A 118 -9.74 -4.77 5.15
C ARG A 118 -11.06 -4.12 5.53
N ASN A 119 -11.86 -3.68 4.55
CA ASN A 119 -13.17 -3.08 4.81
C ASN A 119 -14.15 -4.09 5.39
N ASN A 120 -14.21 -5.30 4.82
CA ASN A 120 -15.05 -6.38 5.35
C ASN A 120 -14.66 -6.74 6.80
N ILE A 121 -13.37 -6.87 7.09
CA ILE A 121 -12.87 -7.14 8.45
C ILE A 121 -13.26 -6.01 9.41
N ALA A 122 -13.06 -4.74 9.01
CA ALA A 122 -13.42 -3.58 9.83
C ALA A 122 -14.93 -3.48 10.11
N HIS A 123 -15.77 -4.01 9.22
CA HIS A 123 -17.22 -4.13 9.41
C HIS A 123 -17.64 -5.40 10.16
N GLY A 124 -16.70 -6.19 10.69
CA GLY A 124 -16.99 -7.39 11.48
C GLY A 124 -17.38 -8.62 10.66
N LYS A 125 -17.19 -8.58 9.33
CA LYS A 125 -17.35 -9.78 8.50
C LYS A 125 -16.13 -10.66 8.64
N SER A 126 -16.31 -11.97 8.46
CA SER A 126 -15.22 -12.95 8.48
C SER A 126 -14.95 -13.46 7.06
N PRO A 127 -14.23 -12.70 6.22
CA PRO A 127 -13.86 -13.19 4.90
C PRO A 127 -12.88 -14.36 5.04
N GLY A 128 -13.10 -15.42 4.25
CA GLY A 128 -12.17 -16.53 4.15
C GLY A 128 -10.89 -16.08 3.45
N ILE A 129 -9.85 -15.77 4.23
CA ILE A 129 -8.53 -15.44 3.73
C ILE A 129 -7.49 -16.34 4.39
N THR A 130 -6.58 -16.87 3.59
CA THR A 130 -5.48 -17.70 4.09
C THR A 130 -4.23 -16.85 4.27
N PHE A 131 -3.33 -17.31 5.14
CA PHE A 131 -2.01 -16.70 5.32
C PHE A 131 -1.24 -16.58 4.00
N HIS A 132 -1.19 -17.65 3.20
CA HIS A 132 -0.47 -17.64 1.93
C HIS A 132 -1.06 -16.64 0.93
N ARG A 133 -2.39 -16.52 0.87
CA ARG A 133 -3.05 -15.56 -0.03
C ARG A 133 -2.70 -14.11 0.33
N ILE A 134 -2.73 -13.75 1.62
CA ILE A 134 -2.35 -12.39 2.03
C ILE A 134 -0.85 -12.13 1.86
N GLN A 135 -0.01 -13.15 1.96
CA GLN A 135 1.41 -13.03 1.64
C GLN A 135 1.64 -12.70 0.16
N ASN A 136 0.99 -13.43 -0.76
CA ASN A 136 1.10 -13.14 -2.20
C ASN A 136 0.61 -11.72 -2.51
N TYR A 137 -0.51 -11.30 -1.92
CA TYR A 137 -0.99 -9.93 -2.06
C TYR A 137 -0.02 -8.89 -1.52
N PHE A 138 0.67 -9.16 -0.41
CA PHE A 138 1.69 -8.27 0.11
C PHE A 138 2.88 -8.13 -0.85
N GLU A 139 3.34 -9.23 -1.44
CA GLU A 139 4.42 -9.22 -2.43
C GLU A 139 4.05 -8.39 -3.67
N ASP A 140 2.81 -8.50 -4.16
CA ASP A 140 2.34 -7.66 -5.26
C ASP A 140 2.13 -6.20 -4.87
N VAL A 141 1.64 -5.93 -3.65
CA VAL A 141 1.54 -4.57 -3.10
C VAL A 141 2.91 -3.91 -3.00
N ILE A 142 3.96 -4.65 -2.61
CA ILE A 142 5.34 -4.14 -2.63
C ILE A 142 5.73 -3.71 -4.05
N LYS A 143 5.50 -4.56 -5.06
CA LYS A 143 5.83 -4.24 -6.46
C LYS A 143 5.10 -2.96 -6.92
N VAL A 144 3.84 -2.78 -6.51
CA VAL A 144 3.07 -1.57 -6.81
C VAL A 144 3.66 -0.34 -6.11
N VAL A 145 4.00 -0.44 -4.82
CA VAL A 145 4.63 0.66 -4.07
C VAL A 145 5.98 1.04 -4.68
N ASP A 146 6.80 0.05 -5.03
CA ASP A 146 8.11 0.26 -5.66
C ASP A 146 7.94 0.97 -7.02
N ARG A 147 6.99 0.53 -7.85
CA ARG A 147 6.67 1.19 -9.13
C ARG A 147 6.20 2.63 -8.96
N ILE A 148 5.36 2.90 -7.97
CA ILE A 148 4.92 4.28 -7.65
C ILE A 148 6.14 5.11 -7.20
N GLY A 149 7.05 4.50 -6.46
CA GLY A 149 8.31 5.12 -6.07
C GLY A 149 9.16 5.54 -7.27
N GLU A 150 9.31 4.67 -8.27
CA GLU A 150 10.00 4.99 -9.53
C GLU A 150 9.33 6.16 -10.27
N ILE A 151 7.99 6.12 -10.42
CA ILE A 151 7.21 7.16 -11.09
C ILE A 151 7.40 8.53 -10.40
N CYS A 152 7.41 8.55 -9.07
CA CYS A 152 7.66 9.76 -8.29
C CYS A 152 9.15 10.18 -8.26
N GLY A 153 10.06 9.46 -8.90
CA GLY A 153 11.50 9.74 -8.91
C GLY A 153 12.16 9.54 -7.54
N ILE A 154 11.63 8.63 -6.72
CA ILE A 154 12.09 8.39 -5.35
C ILE A 154 12.80 7.05 -5.15
N VAL A 155 12.96 6.21 -6.16
CA VAL A 155 13.80 5.00 -6.11
C VAL A 155 14.86 5.11 -7.19
#